data_AF-A0A5F0D415-F1
#
_entry.id   AF-A0A5F0D415-F1
#
_cell.length_a   1.000
_cell.length_b   1.000
_cell.length_c   1.000
_cell.angle_alpha   90.00
_cell.angle_beta   90.00
_cell.angle_gamma   90.00
#
_symmetry.space_group_name_H-M   'P 1'
#
loop_
_entity.id
_entity.type
_entity.pdbx_description
1 polymer ?
#
loop_
_entity_poly.entity_id
_entity_poly.type
_entity_poly.pdbx_seq_one_letter_code
_entity_poly.pdbx_strand_id
1 'polypeptide(L)'
;MNRTVTWGDALVVAAFHSPGGLKSAVTAIAREVGPHIGNRNTFAKLLRVTSPTDLSEKDRWRAWLLLAAFGEDPRDWGILDQVVPTSIDRPALLERLTVRPKGFEPPTF
;
A
#
# COMPACT_ATOMS: atom_id res chain seq x y z
N MET A 1 5.00 -24.14 19.14
CA MET A 1 4.17 -24.08 17.92
C MET A 1 4.62 -22.82 17.17
N ASN A 2 5.43 -22.95 16.12
CA ASN A 2 5.92 -21.78 15.38
C ASN A 2 4.81 -21.30 14.45
N ARG A 3 4.22 -20.13 14.75
CA ARG A 3 3.26 -19.48 13.86
C ARG A 3 4.02 -18.94 12.66
N THR A 4 3.75 -19.47 11.47
CA THR A 4 4.26 -18.90 10.21
C THR A 4 3.63 -17.52 10.01
N VAL A 5 4.46 -16.50 9.80
CA VAL A 5 3.99 -15.15 9.48
C VAL A 5 3.50 -15.13 8.05
N THR A 6 2.25 -14.75 7.84
CA THR A 6 1.66 -14.60 6.50
C THR A 6 1.97 -13.24 5.90
N TRP A 7 1.81 -13.09 4.58
CA TRP A 7 1.93 -11.80 3.91
C TRP A 7 0.95 -10.76 4.49
N GLY A 8 -0.28 -11.17 4.79
CA GLY A 8 -1.29 -10.36 5.45
C GLY A 8 -0.88 -9.93 6.87
N ASP A 9 -0.29 -10.83 7.67
CA ASP A 9 0.26 -10.48 8.99
C ASP A 9 1.36 -9.41 8.87
N ALA A 10 2.27 -9.53 7.89
CA ALA A 10 3.28 -8.51 7.63
C ALA A 10 2.63 -7.17 7.23
N LEU A 11 1.60 -7.19 6.39
CA LEU A 11 0.89 -5.99 5.95
C LEU A 11 0.16 -5.29 7.11
N VAL A 12 -0.32 -6.05 8.10
CA VAL A 12 -0.85 -5.49 9.35
C VAL A 12 0.23 -4.71 10.10
N VAL A 13 1.45 -5.23 10.19
CA VAL A 13 2.58 -4.54 10.83
C VAL A 13 2.93 -3.25 10.08
N ALA A 14 3.02 -3.29 8.75
CA ALA A 14 3.25 -2.09 7.93
C ALA A 14 2.15 -1.03 8.14
N ALA A 15 0.88 -1.47 8.19
CA ALA A 15 -0.24 -0.59 8.47
C ALA A 15 -0.19 0.02 9.88
N PHE A 16 0.41 -0.65 10.86
CA PHE A 16 0.61 -0.12 12.21
C PHE A 16 1.73 0.91 12.28
N HIS A 17 2.80 0.74 11.50
CA HIS A 17 3.92 1.69 11.42
C HIS A 17 3.60 2.91 10.55
N SER A 18 2.65 2.81 9.63
CA SER A 18 2.25 3.93 8.78
C SER A 18 1.47 5.01 9.56
N PRO A 19 1.78 6.31 9.41
CA PRO A 19 1.07 7.41 10.07
C PRO A 19 -0.45 7.41 9.81
N GLY A 20 -1.25 7.21 10.85
CA GLY A 20 -2.72 7.11 10.77
C GLY A 20 -3.24 5.79 10.15
N GLY A 21 -2.33 4.87 9.87
CA GLY A 21 -2.55 3.49 9.44
C GLY A 21 -3.46 3.33 8.24
N LEU A 22 -4.16 2.19 8.19
CA LEU A 22 -5.00 1.80 7.05
C LEU A 22 -6.01 2.88 6.65
N LYS A 23 -6.60 3.59 7.62
CA LYS A 23 -7.60 4.63 7.32
C LYS A 23 -6.98 5.77 6.50
N SER A 24 -5.85 6.31 6.97
CA SER A 24 -5.16 7.41 6.28
C SER A 24 -4.66 7.00 4.90
N ALA A 25 -4.09 5.79 4.78
CA ALA A 25 -3.65 5.26 3.50
C ALA A 25 -4.80 5.14 2.49
N VAL A 26 -5.94 4.59 2.91
CA VAL A 26 -7.13 4.46 2.04
C VAL A 26 -7.67 5.84 1.63
N THR A 27 -7.65 6.82 2.53
CA THR A 27 -8.04 8.20 2.19
C THR A 27 -7.10 8.84 1.18
N ALA A 28 -5.78 8.67 1.33
CA ALA A 28 -4.81 9.16 0.37
C ALA A 28 -5.01 8.51 -1.01
N ILE A 29 -5.14 7.18 -1.05
CA ILE A 29 -5.41 6.44 -2.29
C ILE A 29 -6.69 6.92 -2.96
N ALA A 30 -7.80 7.04 -2.23
CA ALA A 30 -9.06 7.51 -2.80
C ALA A 30 -8.98 8.94 -3.36
N ARG A 31 -8.11 9.79 -2.81
CA ARG A 31 -7.86 11.14 -3.32
C ARG A 31 -7.06 11.13 -4.62
N GLU A 32 -6.04 10.27 -4.73
CA GLU A 32 -5.12 10.27 -5.89
C GLU A 32 -5.66 9.46 -7.08
N VAL A 33 -6.25 8.29 -6.83
CA VAL A 33 -6.75 7.40 -7.90
C VAL A 33 -8.27 7.32 -7.96
N GLY A 34 -8.98 7.97 -7.04
CA GLY A 34 -10.44 8.03 -7.01
C GLY A 34 -11.09 6.90 -6.18
N PRO A 35 -12.35 7.08 -5.74
CA PRO A 35 -13.02 6.16 -4.81
C PRO A 35 -13.41 4.81 -5.43
N HIS A 36 -13.43 4.70 -6.77
CA HIS A 36 -13.78 3.48 -7.49
C HIS A 36 -12.80 2.33 -7.24
N ILE A 37 -11.59 2.65 -6.76
CA ILE A 37 -10.57 1.65 -6.43
C ILE A 37 -11.00 0.76 -5.26
N GLY A 38 -11.71 1.31 -4.28
CA GLY A 38 -12.18 0.59 -3.10
C GLY A 38 -12.34 1.48 -1.88
N ASN A 39 -12.97 0.90 -0.84
CA ASN A 39 -13.13 1.52 0.47
C ASN A 39 -12.28 0.77 1.52
N ARG A 40 -12.37 1.19 2.79
CA ARG A 40 -11.60 0.56 3.87
C ARG A 40 -11.78 -0.95 3.96
N ASN A 41 -12.99 -1.49 3.72
CA ASN A 41 -13.24 -2.94 3.76
C ASN A 41 -12.57 -3.65 2.57
N THR A 42 -12.57 -3.02 1.39
CA THR A 42 -11.87 -3.52 0.21
C THR A 42 -10.37 -3.69 0.46
N PHE A 43 -9.74 -2.77 1.19
CA PHE A 43 -8.30 -2.89 1.53
C PHE A 43 -8.07 -3.77 2.76
N ALA A 44 -8.97 -3.76 3.74
CA ALA A 44 -8.85 -4.60 4.94
C ALA A 44 -8.84 -6.11 4.62
N LYS A 45 -9.46 -6.54 3.51
CA LYS A 45 -9.38 -7.95 3.07
C LYS A 45 -7.95 -8.37 2.69
N LEU A 46 -7.10 -7.44 2.25
CA LEU A 46 -5.71 -7.72 1.87
C LEU A 46 -4.88 -8.14 3.10
N LEU A 47 -5.25 -7.68 4.28
CA LEU A 47 -4.62 -8.04 5.56
C LEU A 47 -4.82 -9.51 5.95
N ARG A 48 -5.66 -10.25 5.23
CA ARG A 48 -5.99 -11.66 5.50
C ARG A 48 -5.40 -12.62 4.47
N VAL A 49 -4.58 -12.11 3.56
CA VAL A 49 -4.02 -12.87 2.43
C VAL A 49 -2.79 -13.63 2.89
N THR A 50 -2.71 -14.92 2.55
CA THR A 50 -1.57 -15.76 2.92
C THR A 50 -0.34 -15.42 2.08
N SER A 51 -0.51 -15.34 0.74
CA SER A 51 0.55 -15.06 -0.23
C SER A 51 0.10 -13.99 -1.25
N PRO A 52 0.98 -13.09 -1.71
CA PRO A 52 0.65 -12.09 -2.74
C PRO A 52 0.26 -12.72 -4.08
N THR A 53 0.66 -13.98 -4.34
CA THR A 53 0.28 -14.75 -5.52
C THR A 53 -1.21 -15.09 -5.57
N ASP A 54 -1.88 -15.13 -4.40
CA ASP A 54 -3.30 -15.49 -4.28
C ASP A 54 -4.22 -14.32 -4.66
N LEU A 55 -3.65 -13.13 -4.86
CA LEU A 55 -4.39 -11.92 -5.22
C LEU A 55 -4.84 -11.96 -6.68
N SER A 56 -6.10 -11.56 -6.91
CA SER A 56 -6.56 -11.21 -8.25
C SER A 56 -5.76 -10.01 -8.80
N GLU A 57 -5.74 -9.82 -10.12
CA GLU A 57 -5.05 -8.68 -10.74
C GLU A 57 -5.50 -7.34 -10.16
N LYS A 58 -6.80 -7.16 -9.97
CA LYS A 58 -7.39 -5.98 -9.34
C LYS A 58 -6.91 -5.79 -7.90
N ASP A 59 -6.74 -6.87 -7.16
CA ASP A 59 -6.26 -6.80 -5.78
C ASP A 59 -4.74 -6.64 -5.69
N ARG A 60 -3.98 -7.10 -6.68
CA ARG A 60 -2.55 -6.77 -6.78
C ARG A 60 -2.34 -5.28 -7.02
N TRP A 61 -3.15 -4.65 -7.87
CA TRP A 61 -3.12 -3.19 -8.01
C TRP A 61 -3.45 -2.46 -6.71
N ARG A 62 -4.46 -2.93 -5.96
CA ARG A 62 -4.79 -2.36 -4.64
C ARG A 62 -3.68 -2.60 -3.61
N ALA A 63 -3.04 -3.76 -3.63
CA ALA A 63 -1.90 -4.05 -2.78
C ALA A 63 -0.73 -3.12 -3.10
N TRP A 64 -0.44 -2.91 -4.39
CA TRP A 64 0.59 -1.96 -4.84
C TRP A 64 0.32 -0.56 -4.29
N LEU A 65 -0.91 -0.05 -4.45
CA LEU A 65 -1.32 1.25 -3.93
C LEU A 65 -1.21 1.36 -2.41
N LEU A 66 -1.57 0.30 -1.69
CA LEU A 66 -1.55 0.26 -0.24
C LEU A 66 -0.12 0.29 0.30
N LEU A 67 0.77 -0.50 -0.30
CA LEU A 67 2.20 -0.52 0.03
C LEU A 67 2.86 0.83 -0.27
N ALA A 68 2.60 1.38 -1.45
CA ALA A 68 3.03 2.72 -1.81
C ALA A 68 2.56 3.79 -0.80
N ALA A 69 1.30 3.72 -0.35
CA ALA A 69 0.77 4.63 0.65
C ALA A 69 1.37 4.42 2.05
N PHE A 70 1.86 3.22 2.36
CA PHE A 70 2.62 2.94 3.57
C PHE A 70 4.09 3.40 3.47
N GLY A 71 4.58 3.75 2.27
CA GLY A 71 5.98 4.07 2.03
C GLY A 71 6.87 2.83 1.82
N GLU A 72 6.26 1.66 1.60
CA GLU A 72 6.93 0.40 1.30
C GLU A 72 7.18 0.28 -0.21
N ASP A 73 8.26 -0.39 -0.63
CA ASP A 73 8.46 -0.75 -2.04
C ASP A 73 7.62 -2.01 -2.36
N PRO A 74 6.62 -1.94 -3.27
CA PRO A 74 5.77 -3.08 -3.59
C PRO A 74 6.53 -4.32 -4.09
N ARG A 75 7.72 -4.14 -4.69
CA ARG A 75 8.52 -5.24 -5.23
C ARG A 75 9.13 -6.11 -4.14
N ASP A 76 9.50 -5.51 -3.01
CA ASP A 76 10.00 -6.24 -1.83
C ASP A 76 8.92 -7.12 -1.20
N TRP A 77 7.65 -6.81 -1.50
CA TRP A 77 6.47 -7.53 -1.07
C TRP A 77 5.92 -8.50 -2.12
N GLY A 78 6.64 -8.70 -3.23
CA GLY A 78 6.24 -9.59 -4.32
C GLY A 78 5.13 -9.04 -5.22
N ILE A 79 4.87 -7.73 -5.18
CA ILE A 79 3.91 -7.05 -6.05
C ILE A 79 4.67 -6.26 -7.13
N LEU A 80 4.74 -6.81 -8.34
CA LEU A 80 5.48 -6.22 -9.45
C LEU A 80 4.76 -5.01 -10.06
N ASP A 81 5.52 -4.02 -10.55
CA ASP A 81 4.96 -2.79 -11.10
C ASP A 81 4.15 -2.95 -12.40
N GLN A 82 4.10 -4.16 -12.96
CA GLN A 82 3.25 -4.49 -14.11
C GLN A 82 1.75 -4.41 -13.78
N VAL A 83 1.40 -4.42 -12.49
CA VAL A 83 0.00 -4.31 -12.04
C VAL A 83 -0.51 -2.87 -12.05
N VAL A 84 0.38 -1.90 -12.27
CA VAL A 84 0.02 -0.49 -12.38
C VAL A 84 -0.46 -0.21 -13.81
N PRO A 85 -1.65 0.38 -14.00
CA PRO A 85 -2.10 0.78 -15.33
C PRO A 85 -1.08 1.67 -16.04
N THR A 86 -0.83 1.41 -17.32
CA THR A 86 0.17 2.15 -18.12
C THR A 86 -0.15 3.64 -18.30
N SER A 87 -1.40 4.03 -18.07
CA SER A 87 -1.84 5.42 -18.05
C SER A 87 -1.45 6.19 -16.79
N ILE A 88 -0.93 5.52 -15.76
CA ILE A 88 -0.51 6.14 -14.50
C ILE A 88 0.99 6.40 -14.51
N ASP A 89 1.37 7.64 -14.22
CA ASP A 89 2.74 8.03 -13.89
C ASP A 89 3.11 7.50 -12.49
N ARG A 90 3.85 6.38 -12.46
CA ARG A 90 4.20 5.69 -11.21
C ARG A 90 5.06 6.55 -10.28
N PRO A 91 6.19 7.16 -10.73
CA PRO A 91 6.97 8.06 -9.89
C PRO A 91 6.12 9.17 -9.28
N ALA A 92 5.32 9.86 -10.09
CA ALA A 92 4.52 10.98 -9.60
C ALA A 92 3.42 10.52 -8.63
N LEU A 93 2.88 9.31 -8.79
CA LEU A 93 1.90 8.75 -7.86
C LEU A 93 2.55 8.34 -6.53
N LEU A 94 3.75 7.74 -6.54
CA LEU A 94 4.49 7.40 -5.33
C LEU A 94 4.80 8.62 -4.48
N GLU A 95 5.23 9.72 -5.11
CA GLU A 95 5.49 10.99 -4.41
C GLU A 95 4.24 11.54 -3.71
N ARG A 96 3.07 11.40 -4.36
CA ARG A 96 1.78 11.89 -3.82
C ARG A 96 1.18 10.99 -2.76
N LEU A 97 1.37 9.67 -2.87
CA LEU A 97 0.86 8.68 -1.93
C LEU A 97 1.69 8.60 -0.65
N THR A 98 2.99 8.85 -0.74
CA THR A 98 3.88 8.87 0.42
C THR A 98 3.45 10.00 1.35
N VAL A 99 2.66 9.68 2.38
CA VAL A 99 2.27 10.64 3.42
C VAL A 99 3.51 10.96 4.24
N ARG A 100 4.31 11.93 3.81
CA ARG A 100 5.40 12.46 4.62
C ARG A 100 4.78 13.00 5.92
N PRO A 101 5.27 12.60 7.10
CA PRO A 101 4.86 13.27 8.32
C PRO A 101 5.15 14.76 8.16
N LYS A 102 4.15 15.62 8.37
CA LYS A 102 4.36 17.06 8.51
C LYS A 102 5.36 17.25 9.65
N GLY A 103 6.62 17.56 9.31
CA GLY A 103 7.69 17.75 10.28
C GLY A 103 9.03 17.11 9.94
N PHE A 104 9.15 16.30 8.88
CA PHE A 104 10.47 15.84 8.41
C PHE A 104 11.05 16.86 7.42
N GLU A 105 11.70 17.90 7.95
CA GLU A 105 12.71 18.64 7.18
C GLU A 105 13.98 17.77 7.17
N PRO A 106 14.52 17.40 5.99
CA PRO A 106 15.82 16.76 5.94
C PRO A 106 16.86 17.72 6.54
N PRO A 107 17.83 17.25 7.35
CA PRO A 107 18.89 18.10 7.84
C PRO A 107 19.61 18.71 6.63
N THR A 108 19.65 20.04 6.60
CA THR A 108 20.50 20.78 5.69
C THR A 108 21.93 20.61 6.20
N PHE A 109 22.73 19.86 5.47
CA PHE A 109 24.19 19.84 5.63
C PHE A 109 24.82 20.78 4.61
#